data_AF-A0A538TXM0-F1
#
_entry.id   AF-A0A538TXM0-F1
#
_cell.length_a   1.000
_cell.length_b   1.000
_cell.length_c   1.000
_cell.angle_alpha   90.00
_cell.angle_beta   90.00
_cell.angle_gamma   90.00
#
_symmetry.space_group_name_H-M   'P 1'
#
loop_
_entity.id
_entity.type
_entity.pdbx_description
1 polymer ?
#
loop_
_entity_poly.entity_id
_entity_poly.type
_entity_poly.pdbx_seq_one_letter_code
_entity_poly.pdbx_strand_id
1 'polypeptide(L)'
;MKASVWLCLALFVAQPARSKPWQAINPGGGGAFVDADRAPSTSRMLVAADMAGIYYSDNDGESWSLLGGHDGFTNSHQELAAFFSDDTAYVGGEGGLWRSTTVPYGWLKQELPFGVAPPRVRSIAWGLSTIYVAGDTSDAQIVLWKSTDRGASWSQLSTTGLPSPGCAVKLLVVALSQRGWRAVVDEHRAGGGWRGLGGCRRGL
;
A
#
# COMPACT_ATOMS: atom_id res chain seq x y z
N MET A 1 -80.72 -12.49 12.32
CA MET A 1 -79.48 -12.74 11.55
C MET A 1 -78.58 -11.52 11.68
N LYS A 2 -77.35 -11.71 12.17
CA LYS A 2 -76.15 -10.88 11.93
C LYS A 2 -75.03 -11.44 12.81
N ALA A 3 -74.23 -12.36 12.27
CA ALA A 3 -72.98 -12.78 12.87
C ALA A 3 -71.88 -11.91 12.26
N SER A 4 -71.27 -11.06 13.07
CA SER A 4 -70.11 -10.26 12.64
C SER A 4 -68.86 -11.11 12.78
N VAL A 5 -68.25 -11.47 11.65
CA VAL A 5 -66.93 -12.10 11.60
C VAL A 5 -65.89 -10.99 11.63
N TRP A 6 -65.08 -10.96 12.67
CA TRP A 6 -63.91 -10.08 12.74
C TRP A 6 -62.74 -10.77 12.05
N LEU A 7 -62.27 -10.17 10.95
CA LEU A 7 -61.08 -10.63 10.23
C LEU A 7 -59.84 -9.98 10.87
N CYS A 8 -59.10 -10.74 11.68
CA CYS A 8 -57.79 -10.30 12.17
C CYS A 8 -56.77 -10.43 11.03
N LEU A 9 -56.38 -9.29 10.44
CA LEU A 9 -55.30 -9.23 9.47
C LEU A 9 -53.96 -9.36 10.21
N ALA A 10 -53.33 -10.53 10.13
CA ALA A 10 -51.98 -10.71 10.65
C ALA A 10 -50.97 -10.05 9.70
N LEU A 11 -50.43 -8.90 10.11
CA LEU A 11 -49.27 -8.28 9.45
C LEU A 11 -48.03 -9.13 9.73
N PHE A 12 -47.64 -9.97 8.78
CA PHE A 12 -46.30 -10.54 8.75
C PHE A 12 -45.30 -9.44 8.40
N VAL A 13 -44.69 -8.84 9.42
CA VAL A 13 -43.49 -8.04 9.24
C VAL A 13 -42.38 -9.01 8.87
N ALA A 14 -42.00 -9.04 7.58
CA ALA A 14 -40.82 -9.76 7.15
C ALA A 14 -39.62 -9.18 7.89
N GLN A 15 -39.05 -9.93 8.83
CA GLN A 15 -37.80 -9.52 9.46
C GLN A 15 -36.71 -9.53 8.38
N PRO A 16 -35.88 -8.49 8.27
CA PRO A 16 -34.74 -8.54 7.37
C PRO A 16 -33.91 -9.77 7.77
N ALA A 17 -33.60 -10.61 6.79
CA ALA A 17 -32.73 -11.76 7.01
C ALA A 17 -31.42 -11.23 7.60
N ARG A 18 -31.17 -11.54 8.87
CA ARG A 18 -29.92 -11.17 9.53
C ARG A 18 -28.83 -12.02 8.90
N SER A 19 -28.03 -11.44 8.01
CA SER A 19 -26.84 -12.11 7.50
C SER A 19 -25.95 -12.43 8.69
N LYS A 20 -25.50 -13.69 8.79
CA LYS A 20 -24.42 -14.02 9.71
C LYS A 20 -23.15 -13.36 9.17
N PRO A 21 -22.31 -12.76 10.03
CA PRO A 21 -21.03 -12.25 9.58
C PRO A 21 -20.21 -13.40 9.01
N TRP A 22 -19.49 -13.13 7.93
CA TRP A 22 -18.51 -14.06 7.41
C TRP A 22 -17.46 -14.34 8.48
N GLN A 23 -17.17 -15.62 8.72
CA GLN A 23 -16.15 -16.06 9.65
C GLN A 23 -15.03 -16.75 8.89
N ALA A 24 -13.82 -16.23 9.06
CA ALA A 24 -12.59 -16.87 8.61
C ALA A 24 -12.41 -18.21 9.36
N ILE A 25 -12.15 -19.29 8.61
CA ILE A 25 -11.86 -20.63 9.15
C ILE A 25 -10.41 -21.07 8.91
N ASN A 26 -9.61 -20.20 8.29
CA ASN A 26 -8.21 -20.45 8.02
C ASN A 26 -7.36 -20.32 9.30
N PRO A 27 -6.19 -20.98 9.36
CA PRO A 27 -5.30 -20.93 10.53
C PRO A 27 -4.65 -19.54 10.78
N GLY A 28 -4.99 -18.51 10.00
CA GLY A 28 -4.32 -17.21 9.95
C GLY A 28 -3.16 -17.21 8.95
N GLY A 29 -3.32 -16.54 7.81
CA GLY A 29 -2.30 -16.46 6.75
C GLY A 29 -2.24 -17.68 5.82
N GLY A 30 -1.05 -17.94 5.25
CA GLY A 30 -0.75 -19.06 4.32
C GLY A 30 -0.24 -18.64 2.94
N GLY A 31 -0.36 -17.35 2.58
CA GLY A 31 0.23 -16.74 1.39
C GLY A 31 1.52 -15.98 1.68
N ALA A 32 2.09 -15.31 0.68
CA ALA A 32 3.33 -14.56 0.85
C ALA A 32 3.07 -13.19 1.49
N PHE A 33 3.82 -12.89 2.54
CA PHE A 33 3.96 -11.53 3.07
C PHE A 33 5.24 -10.93 2.52
N VAL A 34 5.14 -9.72 1.98
CA VAL A 34 6.20 -9.10 1.18
C VAL A 34 6.82 -7.88 1.83
N ASP A 35 6.08 -7.24 2.74
CA ASP A 35 6.57 -6.09 3.51
C ASP A 35 5.84 -5.99 4.84
N ALA A 36 6.47 -5.37 5.83
CA ALA A 36 5.89 -5.12 7.14
C ALA A 36 6.54 -3.92 7.81
N ASP A 37 5.74 -3.10 8.48
CA ASP A 37 6.25 -1.97 9.25
C ASP A 37 5.42 -1.71 10.51
N ARG A 38 6.06 -1.10 11.50
CA ARG A 38 5.47 -0.71 12.78
C ARG A 38 5.53 0.79 12.94
N ALA A 39 4.39 1.37 13.34
CA ALA A 39 4.30 2.79 13.61
C ALA A 39 5.32 3.22 14.68
N PRO A 40 6.04 4.35 14.48
CA PRO A 40 7.05 4.80 15.43
C PRO A 40 6.52 5.11 16.83
N SER A 41 5.32 5.69 16.93
CA SER A 41 4.80 6.23 18.20
C SER A 41 3.61 5.47 18.79
N THR A 42 3.10 4.45 18.09
CA THR A 42 1.94 3.65 18.52
C THR A 42 2.19 2.15 18.38
N SER A 43 1.28 1.31 18.88
CA SER A 43 1.30 -0.15 18.71
C SER A 43 0.76 -0.63 17.36
N ARG A 44 0.63 0.29 16.40
CA ARG A 44 0.07 -0.01 15.08
C ARG A 44 1.11 -0.72 14.21
N MET A 45 0.68 -1.74 13.49
CA MET A 45 1.50 -2.47 12.52
C MET A 45 0.73 -2.66 11.22
N LEU A 46 1.45 -2.70 10.11
CA LEU A 46 0.92 -3.03 8.79
C LEU A 46 1.78 -4.15 8.17
N VAL A 47 1.14 -5.08 7.49
CA VAL A 47 1.81 -6.15 6.72
C VAL A 47 1.18 -6.23 5.34
N ALA A 48 1.99 -6.08 4.29
CA ALA A 48 1.56 -6.23 2.92
C ALA A 48 1.60 -7.70 2.47
N ALA A 49 0.53 -8.14 1.80
CA ALA A 49 0.41 -9.47 1.24
C ALA A 49 0.20 -9.41 -0.27
N ASP A 50 0.76 -10.40 -0.97
CA ASP A 50 0.71 -10.50 -2.42
C ASP A 50 -0.70 -10.71 -3.00
N MET A 51 -1.60 -11.32 -2.23
CA MET A 51 -2.96 -11.65 -2.69
C MET A 51 -4.06 -11.32 -1.67
N ALA A 52 -3.71 -10.81 -0.49
CA ALA A 52 -4.66 -10.60 0.60
C ALA A 52 -4.83 -9.12 1.00
N GLY A 53 -4.14 -8.18 0.37
CA GLY A 53 -4.20 -6.77 0.74
C GLY A 53 -3.24 -6.44 1.89
N ILE A 54 -3.70 -5.64 2.85
CA ILE A 54 -2.90 -5.22 4.01
C ILE A 54 -3.52 -5.78 5.28
N TYR A 55 -2.71 -6.44 6.10
CA TYR A 55 -3.09 -6.76 7.47
C TYR A 55 -2.71 -5.61 8.40
N TYR A 56 -3.59 -5.31 9.35
CA TYR A 56 -3.42 -4.27 10.34
C TYR A 56 -3.52 -4.86 11.74
N SER A 57 -2.66 -4.38 12.63
CA SER A 57 -2.76 -4.61 14.07
C SER A 57 -2.68 -3.28 14.79
N ASP A 58 -3.41 -3.14 15.89
CA ASP A 58 -3.33 -2.01 16.83
C ASP A 58 -2.73 -2.39 18.19
N ASN A 59 -2.27 -3.65 18.32
CA ASN A 59 -1.80 -4.26 19.56
C ASN A 59 -0.49 -5.03 19.36
N ASP A 60 0.47 -4.41 18.66
CA ASP A 60 1.83 -4.95 18.49
C ASP A 60 1.86 -6.39 17.91
N GLY A 61 0.88 -6.71 17.06
CA GLY A 61 0.81 -7.97 16.35
C GLY A 61 0.16 -9.12 17.11
N GLU A 62 -0.43 -8.87 18.29
CA GLU A 62 -1.19 -9.88 19.04
C GLU A 62 -2.45 -10.33 18.29
N SER A 63 -3.10 -9.41 17.58
CA SER A 63 -4.23 -9.70 16.70
C SER A 63 -4.19 -8.87 15.43
N TRP A 64 -4.77 -9.41 14.36
CA TRP A 64 -4.76 -8.80 13.03
C TRP A 64 -6.16 -8.71 12.44
N SER A 65 -6.45 -7.61 11.77
CA SER A 65 -7.60 -7.44 10.89
C SER A 65 -7.13 -7.17 9.46
N LEU A 66 -7.97 -7.47 8.49
CA LEU A 66 -7.68 -7.21 7.08
C LEU A 66 -8.21 -5.83 6.69
N LEU A 67 -7.35 -4.97 6.14
CA LEU A 67 -7.76 -3.77 5.42
C LEU A 67 -8.06 -4.19 3.97
N GLY A 68 -9.28 -3.94 3.51
CA GLY A 68 -9.81 -4.54 2.28
C GLY A 68 -10.49 -3.55 1.34
N GLY A 69 -11.26 -4.07 0.37
CA GLY A 69 -11.93 -3.25 -0.64
C GLY A 69 -12.92 -2.21 -0.10
N HIS A 70 -13.45 -2.42 1.10
CA HIS A 70 -14.28 -1.43 1.80
C HIS A 70 -13.51 -0.20 2.27
N ASP A 71 -12.18 -0.28 2.37
CA ASP A 71 -11.29 0.79 2.82
C ASP A 71 -10.66 1.56 1.65
N GLY A 72 -11.13 1.33 0.41
CA GLY A 72 -10.67 2.02 -0.80
C GLY A 72 -9.59 1.28 -1.59
N PHE A 73 -9.22 0.06 -1.19
CA PHE A 73 -8.25 -0.79 -1.89
C PHE A 73 -8.93 -1.61 -2.98
N THR A 74 -8.85 -1.17 -4.23
CA THR A 74 -9.48 -1.90 -5.35
C THR A 74 -8.70 -3.13 -5.81
N ASN A 75 -7.49 -3.37 -5.28
CA ASN A 75 -6.64 -4.49 -5.64
C ASN A 75 -6.06 -5.16 -4.38
N SER A 76 -5.97 -6.49 -4.39
CA SER A 76 -5.44 -7.29 -3.28
C SER A 76 -3.94 -7.54 -3.37
N HIS A 77 -3.31 -7.19 -4.49
CA HIS A 77 -1.86 -7.30 -4.65
C HIS A 77 -1.13 -6.08 -4.09
N GLN A 78 -0.63 -6.21 -2.86
CA GLN A 78 0.09 -5.17 -2.15
C GLN A 78 1.54 -5.57 -1.96
N GLU A 79 2.44 -4.62 -2.17
CA GLU A 79 3.89 -4.82 -2.12
C GLU A 79 4.60 -3.93 -1.11
N LEU A 80 3.90 -2.95 -0.57
CA LEU A 80 4.45 -1.92 0.29
C LEU A 80 3.53 -1.66 1.49
N ALA A 81 4.10 -1.64 2.67
CA ALA A 81 3.48 -1.12 3.89
C ALA A 81 4.52 -0.35 4.71
N ALA A 82 4.29 0.93 4.97
CA ALA A 82 5.25 1.78 5.66
C ALA A 82 4.57 2.83 6.54
N PHE A 83 5.21 3.16 7.65
CA PHE A 83 4.87 4.30 8.51
C PHE A 83 5.97 5.36 8.44
N PHE A 84 5.55 6.60 8.17
CA PHE A 84 6.39 7.77 8.29
C PHE A 84 6.64 8.12 9.77
N SER A 85 7.55 9.06 10.02
CA SER A 85 7.96 9.45 11.38
C SER A 85 6.85 10.06 12.24
N ASP A 86 5.75 10.50 11.63
CA ASP A 86 4.56 11.04 12.30
C ASP A 86 3.39 10.04 12.35
N ASP A 87 3.68 8.75 12.17
CA ASP A 87 2.71 7.65 12.05
C ASP A 87 1.75 7.78 10.84
N THR A 88 2.02 8.67 9.88
CA THR A 88 1.33 8.62 8.58
C THR A 88 1.66 7.30 7.89
N ALA A 89 0.66 6.53 7.50
CA ALA A 89 0.88 5.28 6.77
C ALA A 89 0.82 5.47 5.26
N TYR A 90 1.61 4.67 4.58
CA TYR A 90 1.63 4.49 3.14
C TYR A 90 1.53 3.01 2.83
N VAL A 91 0.65 2.67 1.89
CA VAL A 91 0.56 1.31 1.34
C VAL A 91 0.52 1.39 -0.17
N GLY A 92 1.10 0.41 -0.84
CA GLY A 92 1.21 0.43 -2.29
C GLY A 92 1.37 -0.95 -2.87
N GLY A 93 1.05 -1.05 -4.15
CA GLY A 93 1.09 -2.28 -4.90
C GLY A 93 0.49 -2.04 -6.27
N GLU A 94 -0.25 -3.01 -6.78
CA GLU A 94 -0.99 -2.80 -8.02
C GLU A 94 -2.09 -1.75 -7.85
N GLY A 95 -2.12 -0.77 -8.75
CA GLY A 95 -3.13 0.28 -8.77
C GLY A 95 -2.71 1.58 -8.09
N GLY A 96 -1.51 1.63 -7.48
CA GLY A 96 -0.87 2.87 -7.05
C GLY A 96 -0.42 2.89 -5.59
N LEU A 97 -0.46 4.10 -5.01
CA LEU A 97 -0.08 4.40 -3.63
C LEU A 97 -1.27 4.99 -2.90
N TRP A 98 -1.48 4.58 -1.65
CA TRP A 98 -2.48 5.12 -0.74
C TRP A 98 -1.80 5.65 0.51
N ARG A 99 -2.39 6.69 1.09
CA ARG A 99 -1.90 7.37 2.29
C ARG A 99 -3.02 7.50 3.31
N SER A 100 -2.72 7.32 4.59
CA SER A 100 -3.65 7.64 5.68
C SER A 100 -2.92 8.27 6.87
N THR A 101 -3.54 9.29 7.47
CA THR A 101 -3.14 9.87 8.76
C THR A 101 -4.02 9.40 9.92
N THR A 102 -5.00 8.53 9.66
CA THR A 102 -6.02 8.08 10.62
C THR A 102 -6.26 6.57 10.56
N VAL A 103 -5.19 5.81 10.31
CA VAL A 103 -5.17 4.33 10.26
C VAL A 103 -5.96 3.74 11.43
N PRO A 104 -6.89 2.80 11.20
CA PRO A 104 -7.07 2.03 9.95
C PRO A 104 -7.93 2.69 8.87
N TYR A 105 -8.46 3.88 9.09
CA TYR A 105 -9.40 4.55 8.18
C TYR A 105 -8.73 5.63 7.33
N GLY A 106 -9.51 6.33 6.50
CA GLY A 106 -9.08 7.58 5.86
C GLY A 106 -8.01 7.42 4.79
N TRP A 107 -7.99 6.28 4.10
CA TRP A 107 -7.07 6.04 2.98
C TRP A 107 -7.44 6.89 1.77
N LEU A 108 -6.47 7.68 1.31
CA LEU A 108 -6.57 8.50 0.11
C LEU A 108 -5.59 8.00 -0.94
N LYS A 109 -6.10 7.67 -2.12
CA LYS A 109 -5.26 7.36 -3.28
C LYS A 109 -4.42 8.58 -3.65
N GLN A 110 -3.14 8.36 -3.88
CA GLN A 110 -2.19 9.40 -4.23
C GLN A 110 -2.12 9.56 -5.75
N GLU A 111 -2.20 10.80 -6.21
CA GLU A 111 -2.03 11.15 -7.62
C GLU A 111 -0.53 11.16 -7.96
N LEU A 112 -0.02 10.00 -8.38
CA LEU A 112 1.31 9.87 -8.94
C LEU A 112 1.25 10.23 -10.42
N PRO A 113 2.02 11.20 -10.94
CA PRO A 113 2.07 11.45 -12.37
C PRO A 113 2.58 10.21 -13.12
N PHE A 114 1.72 9.56 -13.91
CA PHE A 114 2.07 8.45 -14.77
C PHE A 114 1.47 8.65 -16.15
N GLY A 115 1.98 7.88 -17.14
CA GLY A 115 1.47 7.91 -18.51
C GLY A 115 0.11 7.24 -18.63
N VAL A 116 0.08 6.08 -19.26
CA VAL A 116 -1.19 5.48 -19.74
C VAL A 116 -1.94 4.71 -18.67
N ALA A 117 -1.25 4.05 -17.73
CA ALA A 117 -1.86 3.19 -16.72
C ALA A 117 -1.23 3.38 -15.33
N PRO A 118 -2.00 3.17 -14.25
CA PRO A 118 -1.48 3.23 -12.89
C PRO A 118 -0.33 2.22 -12.71
N PRO A 119 0.86 2.67 -12.29
CA PRO A 119 1.99 1.79 -12.07
C PRO A 119 1.79 0.96 -10.81
N ARG A 120 2.53 -0.13 -10.73
CA ARG A 120 2.71 -0.89 -9.49
C ARG A 120 3.72 -0.18 -8.61
N VAL A 121 3.34 0.11 -7.37
CA VAL A 121 4.21 0.77 -6.39
C VAL A 121 4.88 -0.28 -5.52
N ARG A 122 6.22 -0.30 -5.52
CA ARG A 122 7.01 -1.38 -4.92
C ARG A 122 7.80 -0.96 -3.70
N SER A 123 8.20 0.30 -3.65
CA SER A 123 9.09 0.75 -2.59
C SER A 123 8.93 2.22 -2.30
N ILE A 124 9.08 2.56 -1.02
CA ILE A 124 9.10 3.91 -0.51
C ILE A 124 10.32 4.05 0.39
N ALA A 125 10.95 5.22 0.34
CA ALA A 125 12.03 5.57 1.23
C ALA A 125 12.00 7.08 1.47
N TRP A 126 12.46 7.51 2.63
CA TRP A 126 12.36 8.92 2.97
C TRP A 126 13.54 9.43 3.81
N GLY A 127 13.72 10.74 3.75
CA GLY A 127 14.52 11.52 4.70
C GLY A 127 13.61 12.39 5.58
N LEU A 128 14.18 13.45 6.16
CA LEU A 128 13.46 14.30 7.12
C LEU A 128 12.18 14.96 6.57
N SER A 129 12.20 15.39 5.30
CA SER A 129 11.08 16.11 4.67
C SER A 129 10.75 15.64 3.26
N THR A 130 11.48 14.66 2.75
CA THR A 130 11.38 14.23 1.37
C THR A 130 11.08 12.75 1.32
N ILE A 131 10.07 12.38 0.54
CA ILE A 131 9.66 11.01 0.31
C ILE A 131 9.96 10.67 -1.16
N TYR A 132 10.51 9.49 -1.37
CA TYR A 132 10.74 8.89 -2.67
C TYR A 132 9.92 7.62 -2.78
N VAL A 133 9.27 7.44 -3.92
CA VAL A 133 8.51 6.23 -4.25
C VAL A 133 9.04 5.70 -5.57
N ALA A 134 9.18 4.39 -5.66
CA ALA A 134 9.51 3.72 -6.90
C ALA A 134 8.49 2.63 -7.21
N GLY A 135 8.32 2.41 -8.49
CA GLY A 135 7.45 1.40 -9.03
C GLY A 135 7.90 0.94 -10.40
N ASP A 136 7.05 0.15 -11.03
CA ASP A 136 7.15 -0.19 -12.43
C ASP A 136 5.79 -0.19 -13.12
N THR A 137 5.85 0.02 -14.43
CA THR A 137 4.72 -0.07 -15.34
C THR A 137 4.54 -1.51 -15.85
N SER A 138 3.42 -1.78 -16.51
CA SER A 138 3.12 -3.11 -17.07
C SER A 138 4.13 -3.58 -18.14
N ASP A 139 4.86 -2.66 -18.77
CA ASP A 139 5.96 -2.92 -19.72
C ASP A 139 7.34 -2.95 -19.04
N ALA A 140 7.38 -3.11 -17.71
CA ALA A 140 8.59 -3.20 -16.90
C ALA A 140 9.53 -1.99 -17.06
N GLN A 141 8.96 -0.78 -17.12
CA GLN A 141 9.73 0.46 -17.00
C GLN A 141 9.74 0.93 -15.56
N ILE A 142 10.94 1.21 -15.04
CA ILE A 142 11.10 1.81 -13.72
C ILE A 142 10.57 3.24 -13.75
N VAL A 143 9.79 3.57 -12.72
CA VAL A 143 9.25 4.91 -12.48
C VAL A 143 9.57 5.34 -11.06
N LEU A 144 10.05 6.58 -10.91
CA LEU A 144 10.40 7.17 -9.62
C LEU A 144 9.63 8.48 -9.42
N TRP A 145 9.14 8.70 -8.21
CA TRP A 145 8.53 9.95 -7.79
C TRP A 145 9.18 10.49 -6.53
N LYS A 146 9.04 11.81 -6.37
CA LYS A 146 9.48 12.55 -5.20
C LYS A 146 8.37 13.47 -4.73
N SER A 147 8.17 13.50 -3.42
CA SER A 147 7.39 14.51 -2.71
C SER A 147 8.27 15.27 -1.73
N THR A 148 8.05 16.58 -1.60
CA THR A 148 8.70 17.45 -0.61
C THR A 148 7.71 18.04 0.39
N ASP A 149 6.47 17.57 0.36
CA ASP A 149 5.33 18.06 1.15
C ASP A 149 4.59 16.89 1.84
N ARG A 150 5.35 15.86 2.25
CA ARG A 150 4.85 14.67 2.96
C ARG A 150 3.76 13.92 2.19
N GLY A 151 3.95 13.80 0.88
CA GLY A 151 3.08 13.08 -0.03
C GLY A 151 1.84 13.87 -0.47
N ALA A 152 1.68 15.15 -0.11
CA ALA A 152 0.53 15.91 -0.58
C ALA A 152 0.57 16.13 -2.10
N SER A 153 1.76 16.25 -2.69
CA SER A 153 1.98 16.28 -4.13
C SER A 153 3.24 15.51 -4.53
N TRP A 154 3.25 15.04 -5.78
CA TRP A 154 4.31 14.21 -6.33
C TRP A 154 4.81 14.74 -7.67
N SER A 155 6.12 14.65 -7.86
CA SER A 155 6.79 14.94 -9.12
C SER A 155 7.54 13.71 -9.60
N GLN A 156 7.44 13.41 -10.90
CA GLN A 156 8.18 12.29 -11.49
C GLN A 156 9.66 12.67 -11.65
N LEU A 157 10.55 11.76 -11.28
CA LEU A 157 11.99 11.89 -11.47
C LEU A 157 12.41 11.24 -12.80
N SER A 158 13.47 11.78 -13.40
CA SER A 158 14.10 11.15 -14.56
C SER A 158 14.75 9.83 -14.16
N THR A 159 14.45 8.78 -14.92
CA THR A 159 15.04 7.44 -14.81
C THR A 159 16.09 7.18 -15.90
N THR A 160 16.54 8.24 -16.58
CA THR A 160 17.60 8.14 -17.60
C THR A 160 18.87 7.55 -16.98
N GLY A 161 19.38 6.49 -17.60
CA GLY A 161 20.57 5.77 -17.13
C GLY A 161 20.28 4.60 -16.18
N LEU A 162 19.02 4.34 -15.83
CA LEU A 162 18.64 3.07 -15.22
C LEU A 162 18.51 1.98 -16.31
N PRO A 163 18.85 0.72 -16.00
CA PRO A 163 18.58 -0.41 -16.90
C PRO A 163 17.10 -0.51 -17.26
N SER A 164 16.82 -0.85 -18.52
CA SER A 164 15.46 -1.07 -19.03
C SER A 164 15.46 -2.24 -20.02
N PRO A 165 14.49 -3.19 -19.93
CA PRO A 165 13.43 -3.26 -18.91
C PRO A 165 13.99 -3.61 -17.52
N GLY A 166 13.27 -3.22 -16.46
CA GLY A 166 13.66 -3.47 -15.07
C GLY A 166 12.51 -3.24 -14.08
N CYS A 167 12.58 -3.91 -12.93
CA CYS A 167 11.61 -3.75 -11.84
C CYS A 167 12.29 -3.10 -10.64
N ALA A 168 11.62 -2.14 -10.00
CA ALA A 168 12.15 -1.51 -8.80
C ALA A 168 11.91 -2.39 -7.57
N VAL A 169 12.93 -3.03 -7.00
CA VAL A 169 12.71 -3.92 -5.85
C VAL A 169 12.75 -3.17 -4.53
N LYS A 170 13.66 -2.20 -4.38
CA LYS A 170 13.84 -1.47 -3.13
C LYS A 170 14.47 -0.10 -3.38
N LEU A 171 14.03 0.91 -2.64
CA LEU A 171 14.70 2.19 -2.51
C LEU A 171 15.44 2.25 -1.17
N LEU A 172 16.60 2.90 -1.19
CA LEU A 172 17.30 3.30 0.02
C LEU A 172 17.68 4.77 -0.12
N VAL A 173 17.37 5.58 0.90
CA VAL A 173 17.87 6.95 1.03
C VAL A 173 19.07 6.92 1.97
N VAL A 174 20.27 7.11 1.42
CA VAL A 174 21.48 7.27 2.22
C VAL A 174 21.69 8.76 2.49
N ALA A 175 21.66 9.16 3.76
CA ALA A 175 22.10 10.49 4.17
C ALA A 175 23.63 10.57 4.04
N LEU A 176 24.12 11.00 2.88
CA LEU A 176 25.53 11.38 2.77
C LEU A 176 25.67 12.75 3.43
N SER A 177 26.67 12.90 4.30
CA SER A 177 26.99 14.17 4.93
C SER A 177 27.04 15.31 3.89
N GLN A 178 26.09 16.24 4.01
CA GLN A 178 25.95 17.56 3.39
C GLN A 178 25.96 17.72 1.85
N ARG A 179 26.12 16.71 0.99
CA ARG A 179 26.20 16.95 -0.48
C ARG A 179 25.43 16.00 -1.42
N GLY A 180 24.34 15.40 -0.97
CA GLY A 180 23.33 14.79 -1.87
C GLY A 180 22.96 13.34 -1.53
N TRP A 181 21.82 12.91 -2.05
CA TRP A 181 21.27 11.56 -1.88
C TRP A 181 21.62 10.67 -3.08
N ARG A 182 21.61 9.35 -2.88
CA ARG A 182 21.61 8.34 -3.95
C ARG A 182 20.43 7.40 -3.72
N ALA A 183 19.58 7.23 -4.72
CA ALA A 183 18.67 6.10 -4.76
C ALA A 183 19.46 4.89 -5.25
N VAL A 184 19.38 3.78 -4.51
CA VAL A 184 19.83 2.46 -4.99
C VAL A 184 18.56 1.68 -5.26
N VAL A 185 18.40 1.22 -6.51
CA VAL A 185 17.38 0.25 -6.90
C VAL A 185 18.10 -1.09 -7.04
N ASP A 186 17.64 -2.11 -6.31
CA ASP A 186 18.10 -3.48 -6.47
C ASP A 186 17.24 -4.20 -7.53
N GLU A 187 17.83 -5.09 -8.33
CA GLU A 187 17.14 -5.80 -9.43
C GLU A 187 17.24 -7.33 -9.25
N HIS A 188 16.15 -8.04 -9.55
CA HIS A 188 16.16 -9.48 -9.74
C HIS A 188 16.03 -9.80 -11.23
N ARG A 189 17.04 -10.42 -11.84
CA ARG A 189 16.93 -10.98 -13.20
C ARG A 189 16.47 -12.42 -13.10
N ALA A 190 15.41 -12.78 -13.84
CA ALA A 190 15.06 -14.18 -14.03
C ALA A 190 16.27 -14.94 -14.62
N GLY A 191 16.91 -15.78 -13.80
CA GLY A 191 18.06 -16.62 -14.18
C GLY A 191 19.46 -16.06 -13.90
N GLY A 192 19.61 -14.92 -13.20
CA GLY A 192 20.92 -14.34 -12.88
C GLY A 192 21.01 -13.87 -11.42
N GLY A 193 22.07 -14.27 -10.72
CA GLY A 193 22.30 -13.91 -9.31
C GLY A 193 22.45 -12.40 -9.06
N TRP A 194 22.26 -12.01 -7.80
CA TRP A 194 22.28 -10.63 -7.30
C TRP A 194 23.50 -9.83 -7.76
N ARG A 195 23.27 -8.68 -8.41
CA ARG A 195 24.31 -7.68 -8.67
C ARG A 195 23.77 -6.30 -8.36
N GLY A 196 24.32 -5.66 -7.34
CA GLY A 196 24.11 -4.24 -7.12
C GLY A 196 24.92 -3.40 -8.12
N LEU A 197 24.31 -2.32 -8.63
CA LEU A 197 24.84 -0.95 -8.67
C LEU A 197 24.25 -0.13 -9.84
N GLY A 198 23.59 0.98 -9.51
CA GLY A 198 23.25 2.05 -10.45
C GLY A 198 22.77 3.29 -9.69
N GLY A 199 23.68 4.23 -9.39
CA GLY A 199 23.33 5.50 -8.73
C GLY A 199 23.40 6.65 -9.73
N CYS A 200 22.30 7.38 -9.92
CA CYS A 200 22.29 8.60 -10.71
C CYS A 200 22.80 9.78 -9.85
N ARG A 201 23.91 10.41 -10.23
CA ARG A 201 24.34 11.71 -9.67
C ARG A 201 23.73 12.82 -10.52
N ARG A 202 23.13 13.84 -9.91
CA ARG A 202 23.13 15.20 -10.50
C ARG A 202 24.11 16.04 -9.71
N GLY A 203 25.13 16.53 -10.41
CA GLY A 203 25.91 17.66 -9.95
C GLY A 203 25.22 18.95 -10.38
N LEU A 204 25.00 19.85 -9.43
CA LEU A 204 25.44 21.25 -9.46
C LEU A 204 25.83 21.60 -8.02
#